data_AF-A0A401ZA08-F1
#
_entry.id   AF-A0A401ZA08-F1
#
_cell.length_a   1.000
_cell.length_b   1.000
_cell.length_c   1.000
_cell.angle_alpha   90.00
_cell.angle_beta   90.00
_cell.angle_gamma   90.00
#
_symmetry.space_group_name_H-M   'P 1'
#
loop_
_entity.id
_entity.type
_entity.pdbx_description
1 polymer ?
#
loop_
_entity_poly.entity_id
_entity_poly.type
_entity_poly.pdbx_seq_one_letter_code
_entity_poly.pdbx_strand_id
1 'polypeptide(L)'
;MYVYYILRGTVNKEPVELEGDVDDEQFPNVDRTEGADVIHAVLKKLADEGQQGEWTECDLTNEYFDRDDTYVFFNKKWIRRSDVPLTNTR
;
A
#
# COMPACT_ATOMS: atom_id res chain seq x y z
N MET A 1 12.14 -4.15 -11.45
CA MET A 1 10.69 -4.04 -11.39
C MET A 1 10.34 -2.72 -10.74
N TYR A 2 9.65 -1.87 -11.47
CA TYR A 2 9.14 -0.59 -10.97
C TYR A 2 7.72 -0.79 -10.44
N VAL A 3 7.42 -0.23 -9.27
CA VAL A 3 6.10 -0.24 -8.66
C VAL A 3 5.74 1.19 -8.28
N TYR A 4 4.62 1.67 -8.78
CA TYR A 4 3.99 2.90 -8.36
C TYR A 4 2.85 2.57 -7.40
N TYR A 5 2.76 3.31 -6.30
CA TYR A 5 1.74 3.10 -5.28
C TYR A 5 0.82 4.32 -5.13
N ILE A 6 -0.44 4.05 -4.80
CA ILE A 6 -1.38 5.06 -4.30
C ILE A 6 -1.91 4.57 -2.97
N LEU A 7 -1.46 5.20 -1.89
CA LEU A 7 -1.82 4.89 -0.51
C LEU A 7 -2.91 5.84 -0.02
N ARG A 8 -4.02 5.28 0.46
CA ARG A 8 -5.16 6.03 0.99
C ARG A 8 -5.36 5.74 2.46
N GLY A 9 -5.68 6.79 3.21
CA GLY A 9 -5.84 6.71 4.63
C GLY A 9 -6.39 7.99 5.24
N THR A 10 -6.23 8.09 6.55
CA THR A 10 -6.63 9.26 7.33
C THR A 10 -5.44 9.75 8.15
N VAL A 11 -5.06 11.01 7.98
CA VAL A 11 -4.01 11.68 8.76
C VAL A 11 -4.68 12.85 9.48
N ASN A 12 -4.52 12.99 10.79
CA ASN A 12 -5.17 14.05 11.58
C ASN A 12 -6.71 14.17 11.38
N LYS A 13 -7.40 13.05 11.13
CA LYS A 13 -8.85 12.98 10.81
C LYS A 13 -9.24 13.53 9.44
N GLU A 14 -8.27 13.85 8.59
CA GLU A 14 -8.50 14.24 7.20
C GLU A 14 -8.17 13.07 6.28
N PRO A 15 -9.02 12.77 5.29
CA PRO A 15 -8.70 11.76 4.29
C PRO A 15 -7.52 12.25 3.45
N VAL A 16 -6.49 11.42 3.34
CA VAL A 16 -5.27 11.71 2.57
C VAL A 16 -5.04 10.59 1.57
N GLU A 17 -4.66 10.99 0.37
CA GLU A 17 -4.14 10.13 -0.69
C GLU A 17 -2.68 10.54 -0.93
N LEU A 18 -1.78 9.57 -0.86
CA LEU A 18 -0.37 9.73 -1.16
C LEU A 18 -0.02 8.82 -2.32
N GLU A 19 0.74 9.36 -3.26
CA GLU A 19 1.25 8.61 -4.39
C GLU A 19 2.77 8.67 -4.42
N GLY A 20 3.40 7.65 -4.98
CA GLY A 20 4.84 7.62 -5.11
C GLY A 20 5.36 6.39 -5.80
N ASP A 21 6.67 6.38 -5.98
CA ASP A 21 7.40 5.35 -6.67
C ASP A 21 8.19 4.49 -5.68
N VAL A 22 8.25 3.19 -5.95
CA VAL A 22 9.10 2.24 -5.22
C VAL A 22 10.21 1.78 -6.16
N ASP A 23 11.37 2.39 -5.98
CA ASP A 23 12.60 2.10 -6.71
C ASP A 23 13.71 1.57 -5.78
N ASP A 24 14.82 1.11 -6.38
CA ASP A 24 15.95 0.53 -5.63
C ASP A 24 16.76 1.56 -4.84
N GLU A 25 16.70 2.84 -5.21
CA GLU A 25 17.42 3.90 -4.52
C GLU A 25 16.69 4.28 -3.22
N GLN A 26 15.36 4.39 -3.27
CA GLN A 26 14.53 4.78 -2.13
C GLN A 26 14.15 3.60 -1.23
N PHE A 27 14.03 2.39 -1.79
CA PHE A 27 13.58 1.20 -1.10
C PHE A 27 14.54 0.03 -1.33
N PRO A 28 15.76 0.09 -0.78
CA PRO A 28 16.76 -0.94 -0.97
C PRO A 28 16.34 -2.24 -0.28
N ASN A 29 16.50 -3.36 -0.98
CA ASN A 29 16.18 -4.73 -0.50
C ASN A 29 14.69 -5.01 -0.25
N VAL A 30 13.78 -4.18 -0.78
CA VAL A 30 12.35 -4.48 -0.74
C VAL A 30 12.03 -5.49 -1.84
N ASP A 31 11.41 -6.60 -1.47
CA ASP A 31 10.85 -7.52 -2.45
C ASP A 31 9.60 -6.88 -3.07
N ARG A 32 9.70 -6.53 -4.36
CA ARG A 32 8.62 -5.89 -5.11
C ARG A 32 7.67 -6.88 -5.77
N THR A 33 7.92 -8.18 -5.61
CA THR A 33 7.00 -9.24 -6.09
C THR A 33 5.84 -9.44 -5.11
N GLU A 34 6.06 -9.18 -3.82
CA GLU A 34 5.06 -9.30 -2.76
C GLU A 34 4.50 -7.91 -2.39
N GLY A 35 3.30 -7.60 -2.86
CA GLY A 35 2.71 -6.26 -2.66
C GLY A 35 2.55 -5.85 -1.19
N ALA A 36 2.33 -6.79 -0.27
CA ALA A 36 2.27 -6.49 1.16
C ALA A 36 3.62 -5.96 1.69
N ASP A 37 4.74 -6.53 1.25
CA ASP A 37 6.08 -6.10 1.68
C ASP A 37 6.41 -4.71 1.14
N VAL A 38 5.99 -4.42 -0.10
CA VAL A 38 6.06 -3.06 -0.68
C VAL A 38 5.30 -2.06 0.20
N ILE A 39 4.05 -2.37 0.55
CA ILE A 39 3.23 -1.49 1.40
C ILE A 39 3.88 -1.30 2.77
N HIS A 40 4.39 -2.36 3.40
CA HIS A 40 5.08 -2.27 4.67
C HIS A 40 6.33 -1.37 4.62
N ALA A 41 7.10 -1.43 3.53
CA ALA A 41 8.25 -0.57 3.34
C ALA A 41 7.86 0.91 3.16
N VAL A 42 6.83 1.18 2.36
CA VAL A 42 6.28 2.54 2.18
C VAL A 42 5.79 3.12 3.50
N LEU A 43 5.00 2.35 4.26
CA LEU A 43 4.50 2.78 5.57
C LEU A 43 5.61 3.08 6.57
N LYS A 44 6.67 2.27 6.56
CA LYS A 44 7.84 2.50 7.41
C LYS A 44 8.53 3.81 7.06
N LYS A 45 8.78 4.06 5.77
CA LYS A 45 9.39 5.30 5.30
C LYS A 45 8.54 6.52 5.66
N LEU A 46 7.22 6.47 5.44
CA LEU A 46 6.32 7.55 5.82
C LEU A 46 6.35 7.83 7.33
N ALA A 47 6.44 6.78 8.15
CA ALA A 47 6.59 6.94 9.60
C ALA A 47 7.93 7.58 9.99
N ASP A 48 9.03 7.21 9.33
CA ASP A 48 10.36 7.83 9.51
C ASP A 48 10.37 9.31 9.07
N GLU A 49 9.57 9.67 8.06
CA GLU A 49 9.35 11.05 7.60
C GLU A 49 8.36 11.83 8.48
N GLY A 50 7.79 11.21 9.52
CA GLY A 50 6.87 11.82 10.48
C GLY A 50 5.40 11.82 10.05
N GLN A 51 5.06 11.16 8.95
CA GLN A 51 3.70 11.06 8.44
C GLN A 51 2.97 9.84 9.04
N GLN A 52 2.47 10.04 10.26
CA GLN A 52 1.69 9.03 10.97
C GLN A 52 0.20 9.18 10.65
N GLY A 53 -0.38 8.17 10.01
CA GLY A 53 -1.79 8.11 9.64
C GLY A 53 -2.34 6.69 9.76
N GLU A 54 -3.66 6.59 9.77
CA GLU A 54 -4.37 5.33 9.62
C GLU A 54 -4.57 5.04 8.13
N TRP A 55 -3.70 4.19 7.58
CA TRP A 55 -3.74 3.78 6.18
C TRP A 55 -4.63 2.55 6.02
N THR A 56 -5.54 2.58 5.04
CA THR A 56 -6.61 1.58 4.90
C THR A 56 -6.66 0.92 3.54
N GLU A 57 -6.15 1.57 2.49
CA GLU A 57 -6.15 1.05 1.13
C GLU A 57 -4.83 1.43 0.43
N CYS A 58 -4.33 0.57 -0.44
CA CYS A 58 -3.17 0.84 -1.28
C CYS A 58 -3.36 0.21 -2.65
N ASP A 59 -3.26 0.99 -3.73
CA ASP A 59 -3.17 0.46 -5.08
C ASP A 59 -1.70 0.32 -5.47
N LEU A 60 -1.30 -0.85 -5.97
CA LEU A 60 0.01 -1.06 -6.56
C LEU A 60 -0.14 -1.23 -8.07
N THR A 61 0.67 -0.48 -8.82
CA THR A 61 0.74 -0.54 -10.28
C THR A 61 2.18 -0.86 -10.67
N ASN A 62 2.38 -1.88 -11.50
CA ASN A 62 3.71 -2.22 -11.99
C ASN A 62 4.06 -1.48 -13.30
N GLU A 63 5.28 -1.68 -13.81
CA GLU A 63 5.77 -1.10 -15.07
C GLU A 63 4.94 -1.45 -16.33
N TYR A 64 4.09 -2.47 -16.25
CA TYR A 64 3.17 -2.85 -17.33
C TYR A 64 1.80 -2.17 -17.22
N PHE A 65 1.64 -1.23 -16.27
CA PHE A 65 0.38 -0.55 -15.93
C PHE A 65 -0.74 -1.52 -15.53
N ASP A 66 -0.37 -2.72 -15.12
CA ASP A 66 -1.30 -3.69 -14.57
C ASP A 66 -1.67 -3.21 -13.16
N ARG A 67 -2.86 -2.61 -13.03
CA ARG A 67 -3.45 -2.18 -11.74
C ARG A 67 -4.12 -3.37 -11.02
N ASP A 68 -3.54 -4.56 -11.14
CA ASP A 68 -4.24 -5.79 -10.75
C ASP A 68 -4.33 -5.97 -9.22
N ASP A 69 -3.56 -5.17 -8.47
CA ASP A 69 -3.37 -5.40 -7.05
C ASP A 69 -3.74 -4.18 -6.18
N THR A 70 -5.05 -3.96 -6.01
CA THR A 70 -5.55 -3.15 -4.87
C THR A 70 -5.46 -3.98 -3.59
N TYR A 71 -4.83 -3.43 -2.56
CA TYR A 71 -4.76 -3.99 -1.22
C TYR A 71 -5.58 -3.17 -0.24
N VAL A 72 -6.16 -3.85 0.75
CA VAL A 72 -6.84 -3.22 1.89
C VAL A 72 -6.27 -3.72 3.19
N PHE A 73 -6.26 -2.86 4.20
CA PHE A 73 -5.88 -3.23 5.55
C PHE A 73 -7.08 -3.88 6.26
N PHE A 74 -7.06 -5.20 6.38
CA PHE A 74 -8.12 -5.99 6.98
C PHE A 74 -7.55 -7.01 7.97
N ASN A 75 -8.21 -7.17 9.12
CA ASN A 75 -7.79 -8.11 10.17
C ASN A 75 -6.29 -7.96 10.56
N LYS A 76 -5.81 -6.72 10.69
CA LYS A 76 -4.42 -6.34 11.02
C LYS A 76 -3.37 -6.77 9.99
N LYS A 77 -3.76 -7.03 8.74
CA LYS A 77 -2.86 -7.39 7.64
C LYS A 77 -3.27 -6.68 6.35
N TRP A 78 -2.30 -6.41 5.49
CA TRP A 78 -2.58 -6.01 4.11
C TRP A 78 -2.92 -7.24 3.29
N ILE A 79 -4.09 -7.25 2.68
CA ILE A 79 -4.55 -8.34 1.82
C ILE A 79 -5.06 -7.77 0.50
N ARG A 80 -4.88 -8.50 -0.60
CA ARG A 80 -5.45 -8.11 -1.89
C ARG A 80 -6.97 -8.01 -1.72
N ARG A 81 -7.57 -6.97 -2.29
CA ARG A 81 -9.00 -6.71 -2.20
C ARG A 81 -9.82 -7.88 -2.74
N SER A 82 -9.33 -8.54 -3.78
CA SER A 82 -9.93 -9.75 -4.37
C SER A 82 -9.89 -10.96 -3.44
N ASP A 83 -8.92 -11.02 -2.51
CA ASP A 83 -8.77 -12.07 -1.49
C ASP A 83 -9.52 -11.76 -0.18
N VAL A 84 -10.06 -10.55 -0.03
CA VAL A 84 -10.91 -10.22 1.11
C VAL A 84 -12.13 -11.13 1.04
N PRO A 85 -12.33 -12.03 2.03
CA PRO A 85 -13.50 -12.89 2.00
C PRO A 85 -14.73 -12.00 1.96
N LEU A 86 -15.64 -12.27 1.00
CA LEU A 86 -16.96 -11.65 0.98
C LEU A 86 -17.65 -12.04 2.29
N THR A 87 -17.51 -11.20 3.31
CA THR A 87 -18.37 -11.29 4.49
C THR A 87 -19.76 -10.95 3.99
N ASN A 88 -20.49 -12.00 3.66
CA ASN A 88 -21.92 -12.02 3.45
C ASN A 88 -22.53 -11.36 4.70
N THR A 89 -22.87 -10.08 4.59
CA THR A 89 -23.68 -9.37 5.59
C THR A 89 -25.02 -10.07 5.62
N ARG A 90 -25.19 -10.98 6.58
CA ARG A 90 -26.45 -11.65 6.87
C ARG A 90 -26.95 -11.22 8.24
#